data_AF-A0A6A5EU54-F1
#
_entry.id   AF-A0A6A5EU54-F1
#
_cell.length_a   1.000
_cell.length_b   1.000
_cell.length_c   1.000
_cell.angle_alpha   90.00
_cell.angle_beta   90.00
_cell.angle_gamma   90.00
#
_symmetry.space_group_name_H-M   'P 1'
#
loop_
_entity.id
_entity.type
_entity.pdbx_description
1 polymer ?
#
loop_
_entity_poly.entity_id
_entity_poly.type
_entity_poly.pdbx_seq_one_letter_code
_entity_poly.pdbx_strand_id
1 'polypeptide(L)'
;PHCWTSCAGSSLTSSLRWSLRSVRESSTRSPSSWRREYWLKMEESVSMEMDNNVMDKEEGCYDSTEAAFSDDEEEVNNKGKKREFRFHPIKEAVVEEPADITPWLDQLDDTMKEKVQQLQKTSDTETQCEVMQEVVDLIMEEDFDPEQMSALASCLAELFKDHFRGDVLPDDITDESLEESVSKPVCLIFRNLVTMQEDNSGFSVLLDMLAEFYQKQPKIGYHLLYYLKASKAANGKMMLYESFAQATALGDLHTCLMMDMKACQEDDVRLLCYLTPSIYSEFPDETLRSGELLNMIVAVIDSTQLQELMCHVMMGNLVMFRKDSVLNILIQSLDWETFEQYSTWQLFLAHSVPLETIIPILQHLKYKEHPEALSCLLLQLRREKPSEEMVKMVLSRPCHHDDQFTTSILRHWASKHDDTLGEHIKAQLIKNNNQPRKRQR
;
A
#
# COMPACT_ATOMS: atom_id res chain seq x y z
N PRO A 1 34.84 -39.69 -11.29
CA PRO A 1 35.97 -39.19 -12.10
C PRO A 1 35.55 -38.03 -13.01
N HIS A 2 35.77 -36.81 -12.49
CA HIS A 2 36.10 -35.54 -13.16
C HIS A 2 35.19 -35.03 -14.31
N CYS A 3 34.43 -33.93 -14.09
CA CYS A 3 34.84 -32.51 -14.17
C CYS A 3 34.99 -32.00 -15.62
N TRP A 4 34.55 -30.81 -16.05
CA TRP A 4 33.79 -29.66 -15.53
C TRP A 4 33.72 -28.63 -16.71
N THR A 5 32.93 -27.56 -16.57
CA THR A 5 32.84 -26.31 -17.39
C THR A 5 31.92 -26.36 -18.63
N SER A 6 31.03 -25.39 -18.92
CA SER A 6 30.84 -24.02 -18.39
C SER A 6 29.40 -23.52 -18.60
N CYS A 7 28.94 -22.69 -17.66
CA CYS A 7 27.70 -21.91 -17.65
C CYS A 7 27.65 -20.78 -18.70
N ALA A 8 26.44 -20.33 -19.05
CA ALA A 8 25.96 -18.93 -18.94
C ALA A 8 24.83 -18.63 -19.94
N GLY A 9 23.68 -18.15 -19.43
CA GLY A 9 22.70 -17.40 -20.22
C GLY A 9 21.32 -18.05 -20.39
N SER A 10 20.49 -18.10 -19.33
CA SER A 10 19.07 -18.48 -19.52
C SER A 10 18.06 -18.06 -18.44
N SER A 11 18.36 -17.09 -17.54
CA SER A 11 17.33 -16.60 -16.58
C SER A 11 16.64 -15.28 -16.99
N LEU A 12 17.22 -14.51 -17.92
CA LEU A 12 16.56 -13.30 -18.46
C LEU A 12 15.47 -13.61 -19.51
N THR A 13 15.46 -14.82 -20.06
CA THR A 13 14.52 -15.21 -21.13
C THR A 13 13.20 -15.79 -20.62
N SER A 14 13.11 -16.21 -19.36
CA SER A 14 11.89 -16.80 -18.76
C SER A 14 10.86 -15.73 -18.36
N SER A 15 11.30 -14.62 -17.75
CA SER A 15 10.41 -13.51 -17.35
C SER A 15 9.80 -12.78 -18.57
N LEU A 16 10.61 -12.55 -19.61
CA LEU A 16 10.13 -12.01 -20.89
C LEU A 16 9.19 -12.99 -21.63
N ARG A 17 9.43 -14.31 -21.55
CA ARG A 17 8.52 -15.32 -22.14
C ARG A 17 7.20 -15.42 -21.40
N TRP A 18 7.18 -15.21 -20.09
CA TRP A 18 5.94 -15.21 -19.30
C TRP A 18 5.11 -13.94 -19.59
N SER A 19 5.75 -12.77 -19.65
CA SER A 19 5.12 -11.51 -20.09
C SER A 19 4.55 -11.60 -21.51
N LEU A 20 5.31 -12.18 -22.46
CA LEU A 20 4.84 -12.37 -23.84
C LEU A 20 3.74 -13.43 -23.97
N ARG A 21 3.70 -14.44 -23.09
CA ARG A 21 2.67 -15.48 -23.10
C ARG A 21 1.35 -14.98 -22.51
N SER A 22 1.41 -14.17 -21.44
CA SER A 22 0.24 -13.49 -20.86
C SER A 22 -0.42 -12.52 -21.88
N VAL A 23 0.38 -11.72 -22.59
CA VAL A 23 -0.10 -10.83 -23.68
C VAL A 23 -0.72 -11.61 -24.85
N ARG A 24 -0.26 -12.84 -25.12
CA ARG A 24 -0.74 -13.67 -26.23
C ARG A 24 -2.03 -14.43 -25.91
N GLU A 25 -2.25 -14.80 -24.64
CA GLU A 25 -3.48 -15.46 -24.19
C GLU A 25 -4.64 -14.46 -24.01
N SER A 26 -4.36 -13.17 -23.75
CA SER A 26 -5.38 -12.11 -23.79
C SER A 26 -5.83 -11.71 -25.21
N SER A 27 -5.10 -12.12 -26.25
CA SER A 27 -5.33 -11.70 -27.64
C SER A 27 -6.27 -12.61 -28.46
N THR A 28 -6.89 -13.63 -27.86
CA THR A 28 -7.80 -14.56 -28.58
C THR A 28 -9.29 -14.30 -28.39
N ARG A 29 -9.69 -13.17 -27.79
CA ARG A 29 -11.09 -12.68 -27.85
C ARG A 29 -11.15 -11.34 -28.58
N SER A 30 -11.46 -11.41 -29.88
CA SER A 30 -11.80 -10.24 -30.70
C SER A 30 -13.09 -9.58 -30.19
N PRO A 31 -13.11 -8.25 -30.06
CA PRO A 31 -14.03 -7.47 -30.91
C PRO A 31 -13.30 -6.47 -31.82
N SER A 32 -13.86 -6.34 -33.01
CA SER A 32 -13.33 -5.77 -34.25
C SER A 32 -13.23 -4.24 -34.31
N SER A 33 -12.33 -3.81 -35.22
CA SER A 33 -12.40 -2.60 -36.07
C SER A 33 -11.99 -1.22 -35.54
N TRP A 34 -12.02 -0.91 -34.24
CA TRP A 34 -11.84 0.50 -33.81
C TRP A 34 -10.40 0.94 -33.50
N ARG A 35 -9.45 0.00 -33.32
CA ARG A 35 -8.09 0.34 -32.84
C ARG A 35 -7.10 0.78 -33.93
N ARG A 36 -7.41 0.56 -35.21
CA ARG A 36 -6.42 0.78 -36.29
C ARG A 36 -6.43 2.22 -36.85
N GLU A 37 -7.47 3.00 -36.55
CA GLU A 37 -7.62 4.38 -37.05
C GLU A 37 -6.94 5.45 -36.17
N TYR A 38 -6.64 5.12 -34.90
CA TYR A 38 -6.10 6.09 -33.94
C TYR A 38 -4.56 6.26 -34.01
N TRP A 39 -3.82 5.27 -34.50
CA TRP A 39 -2.35 5.33 -34.53
C TRP A 39 -1.78 6.11 -35.72
N LEU A 40 -2.52 6.24 -36.82
CA LEU A 40 -2.06 6.95 -38.02
C LEU A 40 -2.26 8.47 -37.98
N LYS A 41 -2.87 9.00 -36.91
CA LYS A 41 -3.24 10.43 -36.80
C LYS A 41 -2.35 11.24 -35.85
N MET A 42 -1.31 10.63 -35.28
CA MET A 42 -0.38 11.26 -34.34
C MET A 42 0.99 11.63 -34.92
N GLU A 43 1.26 11.33 -36.20
CA GLU A 43 2.57 11.59 -36.83
C GLU A 43 2.63 12.81 -37.76
N GLU A 44 1.64 13.71 -37.73
CA GLU A 44 1.69 14.93 -38.54
C GLU A 44 1.58 16.19 -37.67
N SER A 45 2.57 17.09 -37.82
CA SER A 45 2.83 18.37 -37.12
C SER A 45 3.46 18.23 -35.72
N VAL A 46 4.64 18.77 -35.41
CA VAL A 46 5.27 20.06 -35.77
C VAL A 46 6.80 19.91 -35.78
N SER A 47 7.45 20.24 -36.90
CA SER A 47 8.88 20.58 -36.94
C SER A 47 9.04 22.08 -36.73
N MET A 48 9.79 22.49 -35.69
CA MET A 48 10.34 23.85 -35.58
C MET A 48 11.84 23.76 -35.86
N GLU A 49 12.25 24.36 -36.97
CA GLU A 49 13.65 24.56 -37.35
C GLU A 49 14.24 25.67 -36.45
N MET A 50 15.39 25.41 -35.83
CA MET A 50 16.25 26.43 -35.24
C MET A 50 17.53 26.51 -36.07
N ASP A 51 17.75 27.69 -36.66
CA ASP A 51 18.95 28.08 -37.39
C ASP A 51 20.18 28.04 -36.47
N ASN A 52 21.18 27.25 -36.86
CA ASN A 52 22.51 27.26 -36.29
C ASN A 52 23.35 28.31 -37.04
N ASN A 53 23.81 29.34 -36.32
CA ASN A 53 24.94 30.14 -36.79
C ASN A 53 26.08 30.08 -35.77
N VAL A 54 27.17 29.49 -36.23
CA VAL A 54 28.47 29.35 -35.58
C VAL A 54 29.20 30.69 -35.64
N MET A 55 29.78 31.14 -34.53
CA MET A 55 31.07 31.83 -34.55
C MET A 55 31.85 31.53 -33.28
N ASP A 56 33.00 30.88 -33.50
CA ASP A 56 34.08 30.62 -32.56
C ASP A 56 34.63 31.90 -31.91
N LYS A 57 35.07 31.76 -30.66
CA LYS A 57 36.36 32.30 -30.19
C LYS A 57 36.81 31.60 -28.91
N GLU A 58 37.91 30.87 -29.03
CA GLU A 58 38.71 30.29 -27.96
C GLU A 58 39.53 31.35 -27.21
N GLU A 59 39.73 31.14 -25.90
CA GLU A 59 40.88 31.50 -25.02
C GLU A 59 40.33 31.37 -23.57
N GLY A 60 40.81 30.58 -22.62
CA GLY A 60 42.11 29.98 -22.39
C GLY A 60 42.76 30.60 -21.15
N CYS A 61 42.41 30.18 -19.91
CA CYS A 61 43.33 30.21 -18.76
C CYS A 61 42.75 29.55 -17.50
N TYR A 62 43.55 28.68 -16.88
CA TYR A 62 43.44 28.27 -15.48
C TYR A 62 43.69 29.48 -14.58
N ASP A 63 42.88 29.70 -13.54
CA ASP A 63 43.45 29.95 -12.20
C ASP A 63 42.46 29.55 -11.10
N SER A 64 43.03 28.93 -10.06
CA SER A 64 42.37 28.54 -8.82
C SER A 64 42.81 29.54 -7.76
N THR A 65 41.91 30.36 -7.21
CA THR A 65 41.93 30.76 -5.79
C THR A 65 40.83 31.79 -5.47
N GLU A 66 40.43 31.76 -4.20
CA GLU A 66 39.71 32.77 -3.44
C GLU A 66 38.17 32.70 -3.45
N ALA A 67 37.68 31.96 -2.45
CA ALA A 67 36.42 32.24 -1.80
C ALA A 67 36.42 33.68 -1.26
N ALA A 68 35.46 34.49 -1.71
CA ALA A 68 35.09 35.75 -1.07
C ALA A 68 33.64 35.63 -0.58
N PHE A 69 33.48 35.56 0.74
CA PHE A 69 32.20 35.73 1.41
C PHE A 69 31.77 37.19 1.25
N SER A 70 30.68 37.43 0.52
CA SER A 70 29.99 38.72 0.51
C SER A 70 28.89 38.66 1.56
N ASP A 71 29.20 39.20 2.72
CA ASP A 71 28.26 39.46 3.81
C ASP A 71 27.57 40.80 3.51
N ASP A 72 26.36 40.74 2.96
CA ASP A 72 25.45 41.89 2.85
C ASP A 72 24.20 41.56 3.67
N GLU A 73 24.13 42.14 4.87
CA GLU A 73 22.92 42.18 5.68
C GLU A 73 21.92 43.18 5.09
N GLU A 74 20.81 42.68 4.54
CA GLU A 74 19.57 43.45 4.46
C GLU A 74 18.41 42.68 5.13
N GLU A 75 17.91 43.27 6.20
CA GLU A 75 16.66 42.89 6.87
C GLU A 75 15.49 42.95 5.89
N VAL A 76 14.91 41.79 5.54
CA VAL A 76 13.58 41.73 4.93
C VAL A 76 12.71 40.75 5.69
N ASN A 77 11.84 41.33 6.53
CA ASN A 77 10.72 40.70 7.20
C ASN A 77 9.82 39.97 6.18
N ASN A 78 9.88 38.64 6.17
CA ASN A 78 8.86 37.81 5.54
C ASN A 78 8.58 36.57 6.40
N LYS A 79 7.32 36.44 6.81
CA LYS A 79 6.78 35.29 7.57
C LYS A 79 6.85 34.02 6.72
N GLY A 80 7.99 33.32 6.80
CA GLY A 80 8.17 31.99 6.24
C GLY A 80 7.62 30.92 7.17
N LYS A 81 6.68 30.11 6.66
CA LYS A 81 6.28 28.84 7.26
C LYS A 81 7.55 28.01 7.53
N LYS A 82 7.77 27.61 8.79
CA LYS A 82 8.80 26.63 9.14
C LYS A 82 8.58 25.38 8.28
N ARG A 83 9.53 25.10 7.38
CA ARG A 83 9.66 23.76 6.78
C ARG A 83 10.05 22.83 7.93
N GLU A 84 9.12 21.99 8.36
CA GLU A 84 9.45 20.85 9.20
C GLU A 84 10.28 19.89 8.34
N PHE A 85 11.60 19.96 8.50
CA PHE A 85 12.44 18.83 8.16
C PHE A 85 12.05 17.72 9.15
N ARG A 86 11.27 16.73 8.70
CA ARG A 86 11.15 15.46 9.41
C ARG A 86 12.53 14.80 9.39
N PHE A 87 13.29 15.04 10.45
CA PHE A 87 14.49 14.28 10.75
C PHE A 87 14.08 12.81 10.78
N HIS A 88 14.63 12.02 9.86
CA HIS A 88 14.65 10.58 10.04
C HIS A 88 15.69 10.35 11.14
N PRO A 89 15.32 9.76 12.29
CA PRO A 89 16.29 9.45 13.32
C PRO A 89 17.43 8.65 12.69
N ILE A 90 18.67 9.07 12.92
CA ILE A 90 19.83 8.21 12.67
C ILE A 90 19.57 6.95 13.50
N LYS A 91 19.49 5.77 12.86
CA LYS A 91 19.39 4.48 13.57
C LYS A 91 20.56 4.45 14.56
N GLU A 92 20.26 4.79 15.81
CA GLU A 92 21.21 4.80 16.90
C GLU A 92 21.74 3.37 16.98
N ALA A 93 23.06 3.18 16.93
CA ALA A 93 23.65 1.87 17.11
C ALA A 93 23.31 1.42 18.53
N VAL A 94 22.19 0.71 18.68
CA VAL A 94 21.74 0.16 19.94
C VAL A 94 22.84 -0.77 20.41
N VAL A 95 23.46 -0.42 21.53
CA VAL A 95 24.35 -1.35 22.23
C VAL A 95 23.47 -2.52 22.64
N GLU A 96 23.68 -3.69 22.02
CA GLU A 96 22.93 -4.91 22.31
C GLU A 96 23.25 -5.37 23.74
N GLU A 97 22.44 -4.89 24.69
CA GLU A 97 22.38 -5.53 26.00
C GLU A 97 21.74 -6.92 25.82
N PRO A 98 22.36 -7.98 26.38
CA PRO A 98 21.83 -9.32 26.29
C PRO A 98 20.39 -9.34 26.82
N ALA A 99 19.49 -9.99 26.08
CA ALA A 99 18.09 -10.16 26.46
C ALA A 99 17.98 -10.60 27.92
N ASP A 100 17.42 -9.75 28.80
CA ASP A 100 17.25 -10.09 30.22
C ASP A 100 15.90 -10.73 30.45
N ILE A 101 15.88 -12.07 30.41
CA ILE A 101 14.70 -12.88 30.66
C ILE A 101 14.54 -13.31 32.13
N THR A 102 15.51 -12.97 32.98
CA THR A 102 15.56 -13.37 34.40
C THR A 102 14.25 -13.12 35.16
N PRO A 103 13.51 -12.00 34.94
CA PRO A 103 12.27 -11.73 35.67
C PRO A 103 11.16 -12.78 35.48
N TRP A 104 11.18 -13.51 34.36
CA TRP A 104 10.11 -14.44 33.98
C TRP A 104 10.52 -15.90 34.12
N LEU A 105 11.82 -16.19 34.16
CA LEU A 105 12.37 -17.56 34.24
C LEU A 105 11.93 -18.35 35.48
N ASP A 106 11.56 -17.69 36.58
CA ASP A 106 11.13 -18.36 37.81
C ASP A 106 9.64 -18.75 37.81
N GLN A 107 8.89 -18.27 36.81
CA GLN A 107 7.48 -18.61 36.59
C GLN A 107 7.32 -19.77 35.60
N LEU A 108 8.41 -20.25 35.01
CA LEU A 108 8.44 -21.42 34.13
C LEU A 108 8.82 -22.65 34.94
N ASP A 109 8.27 -23.81 34.58
CA ASP A 109 8.76 -25.09 35.08
C ASP A 109 10.19 -25.38 34.62
N ASP A 110 10.83 -26.33 35.29
CA ASP A 110 12.24 -26.66 35.06
C ASP A 110 12.51 -27.06 33.59
N THR A 111 11.57 -27.78 32.96
CA THR A 111 11.66 -28.24 31.57
C THR A 111 11.62 -27.09 30.57
N MET A 112 10.62 -26.21 30.66
CA MET A 112 10.47 -25.05 29.79
C MET A 112 11.60 -24.05 30.03
N LYS A 113 11.97 -23.82 31.30
CA LYS A 113 13.08 -22.95 31.70
C LYS A 113 14.40 -23.38 31.05
N GLU A 114 14.71 -24.68 31.05
CA GLU A 114 15.91 -25.21 30.41
C GLU A 114 15.93 -24.91 28.90
N LYS A 115 14.81 -25.12 28.20
CA LYS A 115 14.69 -24.85 26.77
C LYS A 115 14.80 -23.37 26.42
N VAL A 116 14.15 -22.50 27.17
CA VAL A 116 14.26 -21.04 26.98
C VAL A 116 15.69 -20.55 27.22
N GLN A 117 16.38 -21.08 28.23
CA GLN A 117 17.80 -20.77 28.46
C GLN A 117 18.72 -21.33 27.38
N GLN A 118 18.41 -22.51 26.84
CA GLN A 118 19.14 -23.09 25.71
C GLN A 118 18.98 -22.21 24.46
N LEU A 119 17.77 -21.72 24.22
CA LEU A 119 17.44 -20.80 23.11
C LEU A 119 18.25 -19.49 23.22
N GLN A 120 18.38 -18.93 24.43
CA GLN A 120 19.18 -17.73 24.69
C GLN A 120 20.69 -17.93 24.46
N LYS A 121 21.24 -19.09 24.85
CA LYS A 121 22.68 -19.38 24.74
C LYS A 121 23.13 -19.72 23.32
N THR A 122 22.21 -20.18 22.49
CA THR A 122 22.49 -20.63 21.13
C THR A 122 22.51 -19.44 20.19
N SER A 123 23.59 -19.30 19.40
CA SER A 123 23.73 -18.22 18.41
C SER A 123 23.38 -18.65 16.98
N ASP A 124 23.37 -19.94 16.70
CA ASP A 124 23.11 -20.50 15.37
C ASP A 124 21.60 -20.64 15.12
N THR A 125 21.13 -20.17 13.97
CA THR A 125 19.68 -20.13 13.65
C THR A 125 19.09 -21.53 13.49
N GLU A 126 19.82 -22.49 12.92
CA GLU A 126 19.33 -23.86 12.73
C GLU A 126 19.12 -24.53 14.08
N THR A 127 20.10 -24.44 14.97
CA THR A 127 20.01 -24.96 16.34
C THR A 127 18.93 -24.24 17.15
N GLN A 128 18.78 -22.91 16.99
CA GLN A 128 17.67 -22.16 17.61
C GLN A 128 16.30 -22.66 17.12
N CYS A 129 16.16 -23.00 15.84
CA CYS A 129 14.93 -23.57 15.30
C CYS A 129 14.65 -24.97 15.89
N GLU A 130 15.65 -25.82 16.08
CA GLU A 130 15.47 -27.12 16.75
C GLU A 130 14.93 -26.94 18.17
N VAL A 131 15.59 -26.09 18.97
CA VAL A 131 15.16 -25.81 20.36
C VAL A 131 13.78 -25.17 20.40
N MET A 132 13.49 -24.24 19.47
CA MET A 132 12.19 -23.59 19.40
C MET A 132 11.08 -24.56 18.96
N GLN A 133 11.37 -25.56 18.12
CA GLN A 133 10.42 -26.62 17.82
C GLN A 133 10.13 -27.46 19.07
N GLU A 134 11.13 -27.79 19.88
CA GLU A 134 10.92 -28.48 21.16
C GLU A 134 10.05 -27.63 22.13
N VAL A 135 10.25 -26.31 22.16
CA VAL A 135 9.39 -25.39 22.94
C VAL A 135 7.94 -25.44 22.44
N VAL A 136 7.71 -25.43 21.12
CA VAL A 136 6.37 -25.54 20.55
C VAL A 136 5.74 -26.89 20.88
N ASP A 137 6.51 -27.98 20.82
CA ASP A 137 6.04 -29.32 21.15
C ASP A 137 5.61 -29.39 22.63
N LEU A 138 6.37 -28.78 23.56
CA LEU A 138 6.01 -28.67 24.98
C LEU A 138 4.73 -27.86 25.22
N ILE A 139 4.54 -26.74 24.48
CA ILE A 139 3.30 -25.95 24.58
C ILE A 139 2.07 -26.78 24.18
N MET A 140 2.25 -27.70 23.23
CA MET A 140 1.18 -28.50 22.67
C MET A 140 0.86 -29.78 23.48
N GLU A 141 1.57 -30.06 24.57
CA GLU A 141 1.27 -31.17 25.46
C GLU A 141 -0.08 -30.95 26.17
N GLU A 142 -0.84 -32.04 26.43
CA GLU A 142 -2.20 -31.95 27.00
C GLU A 142 -2.25 -31.36 28.42
N ASP A 143 -1.12 -31.36 29.12
CA ASP A 143 -0.95 -30.86 30.49
C ASP A 143 -0.18 -29.53 30.57
N PHE A 144 -0.07 -28.79 29.46
CA PHE A 144 0.54 -27.46 29.47
C PHE A 144 -0.15 -26.52 30.47
N ASP A 145 0.64 -25.95 31.39
CA ASP A 145 0.15 -25.06 32.44
C ASP A 145 -0.07 -23.64 31.89
N PRO A 146 -1.34 -23.17 31.76
CA PRO A 146 -1.62 -21.85 31.23
C PRO A 146 -1.10 -20.72 32.12
N GLU A 147 -0.79 -20.97 33.40
CA GLU A 147 -0.19 -19.96 34.28
C GLU A 147 1.21 -19.54 33.81
N GLN A 148 1.93 -20.43 33.11
CA GLN A 148 3.27 -20.15 32.58
C GLN A 148 3.27 -19.41 31.24
N MET A 149 2.13 -19.41 30.52
CA MET A 149 2.01 -18.88 29.16
C MET A 149 2.47 -17.42 29.05
N SER A 150 2.04 -16.56 29.98
CA SER A 150 2.41 -15.14 30.00
C SER A 150 3.91 -14.92 30.25
N ALA A 151 4.51 -15.75 31.10
CA ALA A 151 5.94 -15.71 31.38
C ALA A 151 6.75 -16.16 30.16
N LEU A 152 6.34 -17.25 29.51
CA LEU A 152 6.97 -17.75 28.28
C LEU A 152 6.87 -16.71 27.16
N ALA A 153 5.70 -16.11 26.96
CA ALA A 153 5.48 -15.06 25.97
C ALA A 153 6.40 -13.85 26.19
N SER A 154 6.61 -13.46 27.45
CA SER A 154 7.52 -12.37 27.82
C SER A 154 8.99 -12.74 27.55
N CYS A 155 9.39 -13.97 27.87
CA CYS A 155 10.72 -14.49 27.52
C CYS A 155 10.96 -14.47 26.01
N LEU A 156 10.04 -15.00 25.21
CA LEU A 156 10.18 -15.06 23.75
C LEU A 156 10.19 -13.65 23.12
N ALA A 157 9.37 -12.73 23.65
CA ALA A 157 9.37 -11.33 23.20
C ALA A 157 10.73 -10.64 23.39
N GLU A 158 11.38 -10.88 24.54
CA GLU A 158 12.69 -10.30 24.83
C GLU A 158 13.81 -11.02 24.05
N LEU A 159 13.76 -12.34 23.91
CA LEU A 159 14.74 -13.12 23.14
C LEU A 159 14.73 -12.78 21.65
N PHE A 160 13.55 -12.55 21.07
CA PHE A 160 13.40 -12.25 19.65
C PHE A 160 13.22 -10.76 19.35
N LYS A 161 13.52 -9.86 20.30
CA LYS A 161 13.34 -8.41 20.11
C LYS A 161 14.00 -7.87 18.84
N ASP A 162 15.15 -8.43 18.45
CA ASP A 162 15.91 -7.99 17.28
C ASP A 162 15.27 -8.46 15.97
N HIS A 163 14.55 -9.60 15.98
CA HIS A 163 13.75 -10.04 14.84
C HIS A 163 12.69 -8.99 14.48
N PHE A 164 12.06 -8.36 15.49
CA PHE A 164 11.01 -7.36 15.30
C PHE A 164 11.52 -5.92 15.09
N ARG A 165 12.84 -5.71 15.04
CA ARG A 165 13.48 -4.40 14.80
C ARG A 165 14.07 -4.26 13.38
N GLY A 166 14.24 -5.37 12.67
CA GLY A 166 14.87 -5.41 11.35
C GLY A 166 13.88 -5.32 10.19
N ASP A 167 14.44 -5.10 9.00
CA ASP A 167 13.69 -5.18 7.75
C ASP A 167 13.41 -6.67 7.45
N VAL A 168 12.14 -7.06 7.50
CA VAL A 168 11.72 -8.48 7.38
C VAL A 168 11.70 -8.92 5.92
N LEU A 169 11.35 -7.99 5.02
CA LEU A 169 11.22 -8.26 3.60
C LEU A 169 12.62 -8.23 2.92
N PRO A 170 13.07 -9.31 2.27
CA PRO A 170 14.35 -9.35 1.56
C PRO A 170 14.43 -8.29 0.47
N ASP A 171 15.59 -7.69 0.24
CA ASP A 171 15.82 -6.68 -0.84
C ASP A 171 15.42 -7.21 -2.22
N ASP A 172 15.85 -8.43 -2.55
CA ASP A 172 15.43 -9.14 -3.74
C ASP A 172 14.30 -10.11 -3.40
N ILE A 173 13.08 -9.80 -3.86
CA ILE A 173 11.89 -10.63 -3.62
C ILE A 173 11.90 -11.80 -4.61
N THR A 174 12.35 -12.96 -4.13
CA THR A 174 12.34 -14.23 -4.86
C THR A 174 11.69 -15.30 -3.99
N ASP A 175 11.19 -16.36 -4.60
CA ASP A 175 10.68 -17.52 -3.88
C ASP A 175 11.67 -18.09 -2.86
N GLU A 176 12.97 -18.04 -3.14
CA GLU A 176 14.01 -18.59 -2.26
C GLU A 176 14.29 -17.64 -1.09
N SER A 177 14.46 -16.35 -1.36
CA SER A 177 14.71 -15.34 -0.33
C SER A 177 13.53 -15.14 0.61
N LEU A 178 12.30 -15.24 0.10
CA LEU A 178 11.10 -15.21 0.94
C LEU A 178 11.05 -16.40 1.90
N GLU A 179 11.29 -17.63 1.40
CA GLU A 179 11.34 -18.83 2.25
C GLU A 179 12.46 -18.75 3.30
N GLU A 180 13.62 -18.22 2.95
CA GLU A 180 14.71 -17.99 3.90
C GLU A 180 14.30 -16.99 5.00
N SER A 181 13.60 -15.90 4.64
CA SER A 181 13.15 -14.89 5.59
C SER A 181 12.13 -15.41 6.61
N VAL A 182 11.30 -16.38 6.22
CA VAL A 182 10.31 -17.02 7.10
C VAL A 182 10.84 -18.28 7.79
N SER A 183 12.10 -18.64 7.58
CA SER A 183 12.78 -19.77 8.23
C SER A 183 13.49 -19.35 9.52
N LYS A 184 12.83 -18.51 10.33
CA LYS A 184 13.34 -18.03 11.62
C LYS A 184 12.66 -18.76 12.78
N PRO A 185 13.30 -18.86 13.97
CA PRO A 185 12.75 -19.63 15.09
C PRO A 185 11.34 -19.20 15.48
N VAL A 186 11.07 -17.88 15.58
CA VAL A 186 9.74 -17.36 15.92
C VAL A 186 8.65 -17.79 14.93
N CYS A 187 9.00 -17.98 13.66
CA CYS A 187 8.07 -18.42 12.63
C CYS A 187 7.62 -19.88 12.80
N LEU A 188 8.27 -20.66 13.67
CA LEU A 188 7.84 -22.03 13.97
C LEU A 188 6.49 -22.08 14.67
N ILE A 189 6.13 -21.07 15.45
CA ILE A 189 4.77 -20.95 16.00
C ILE A 189 3.76 -20.87 14.83
N PHE A 190 4.02 -19.99 13.87
CA PHE A 190 3.17 -19.84 12.68
C PHE A 190 3.14 -21.10 11.83
N ARG A 191 4.30 -21.73 11.61
CA ARG A 191 4.43 -22.96 10.82
C ARG A 191 3.57 -24.08 11.41
N ASN A 192 3.68 -24.31 12.71
CA ASN A 192 2.90 -25.35 13.38
C ASN A 192 1.40 -25.04 13.27
N LEU A 193 0.96 -23.82 13.61
CA LEU A 193 -0.45 -23.40 13.45
C LEU A 193 -0.99 -23.62 12.02
N VAL A 194 -0.20 -23.23 11.01
CA VAL A 194 -0.56 -23.40 9.60
C VAL A 194 -0.64 -24.88 9.21
N THR A 195 0.21 -25.75 9.76
CA THR A 195 0.25 -27.18 9.39
C THR A 195 -0.76 -28.05 10.13
N MET A 196 -1.20 -27.60 11.30
CA MET A 196 -2.16 -28.32 12.14
C MET A 196 -3.59 -28.26 11.58
N GLN A 197 -4.42 -29.20 12.03
CA GLN A 197 -5.86 -29.14 11.83
C GLN A 197 -6.50 -28.37 13.00
N GLU A 198 -7.52 -27.56 12.71
CA GLU A 198 -8.17 -26.68 13.70
C GLU A 198 -8.89 -27.44 14.84
N ASP A 199 -9.22 -28.72 14.63
CA ASP A 199 -9.85 -29.59 15.63
C ASP A 199 -8.87 -30.21 16.64
N ASN A 200 -7.57 -29.99 16.45
CA ASN A 200 -6.54 -30.44 17.38
C ASN A 200 -6.54 -29.57 18.65
N SER A 201 -6.58 -30.17 19.84
CA SER A 201 -6.48 -29.44 21.11
C SER A 201 -5.22 -28.59 21.21
N GLY A 202 -4.10 -29.05 20.64
CA GLY A 202 -2.86 -28.27 20.58
C GLY A 202 -2.97 -27.02 19.70
N PHE A 203 -3.90 -26.98 18.73
CA PHE A 203 -4.10 -25.81 17.88
C PHE A 203 -4.64 -24.64 18.71
N SER A 204 -5.66 -24.87 19.55
CA SER A 204 -6.21 -23.81 20.41
C SER A 204 -5.18 -23.30 21.42
N VAL A 205 -4.41 -24.20 22.05
CA VAL A 205 -3.38 -23.80 23.04
C VAL A 205 -2.27 -22.99 22.39
N LEU A 206 -1.80 -23.39 21.21
CA LEU A 206 -0.78 -22.65 20.47
C LEU A 206 -1.29 -21.30 19.96
N LEU A 207 -2.58 -21.21 19.60
CA LEU A 207 -3.22 -19.97 19.20
C LEU A 207 -3.36 -19.00 20.39
N ASP A 208 -3.76 -19.50 21.56
CA ASP A 208 -3.82 -18.74 22.82
C ASP A 208 -2.42 -18.25 23.21
N MET A 209 -1.39 -19.09 23.07
CA MET A 209 0.00 -18.69 23.28
C MET A 209 0.44 -17.58 22.32
N LEU A 210 0.05 -17.65 21.05
CA LEU A 210 0.33 -16.58 20.08
C LEU A 210 -0.41 -15.29 20.42
N ALA A 211 -1.65 -15.37 20.91
CA ALA A 211 -2.42 -14.22 21.39
C ALA A 211 -1.79 -13.59 22.64
N GLU A 212 -1.29 -14.38 23.58
CA GLU A 212 -0.55 -13.88 24.75
C GLU A 212 0.79 -13.25 24.33
N PHE A 213 1.47 -13.82 23.34
CA PHE A 213 2.67 -13.23 22.74
C PHE A 213 2.35 -11.87 22.09
N TYR A 214 1.24 -11.75 21.37
CA TYR A 214 0.79 -10.47 20.81
C TYR A 214 0.62 -9.37 21.87
N GLN A 215 0.14 -9.71 23.07
CA GLN A 215 0.04 -8.74 24.17
C GLN A 215 1.39 -8.20 24.64
N LYS A 216 2.47 -9.01 24.55
CA LYS A 216 3.83 -8.58 24.93
C LYS A 216 4.58 -7.93 23.78
N GLN A 217 4.31 -8.36 22.54
CA GLN A 217 4.97 -7.92 21.32
C GLN A 217 3.94 -7.75 20.19
N PRO A 218 3.30 -6.58 20.04
CA PRO A 218 2.26 -6.36 19.03
C PRO A 218 2.73 -6.54 17.59
N LYS A 219 4.03 -6.36 17.31
CA LYS A 219 4.58 -6.51 15.96
C LYS A 219 4.40 -7.91 15.38
N ILE A 220 4.21 -8.92 16.25
CA ILE A 220 3.99 -10.30 15.81
C ILE A 220 2.73 -10.45 14.93
N GLY A 221 1.74 -9.57 15.09
CA GLY A 221 0.50 -9.60 14.31
C GLY A 221 0.73 -9.39 12.81
N TYR A 222 1.43 -8.32 12.41
CA TYR A 222 1.77 -8.12 11.00
C TYR A 222 2.88 -9.07 10.51
N HIS A 223 3.70 -9.62 11.39
CA HIS A 223 4.64 -10.69 11.02
C HIS A 223 3.92 -12.00 10.70
N LEU A 224 2.80 -12.30 11.37
CA LEU A 224 1.93 -13.42 11.00
C LEU A 224 1.34 -13.18 9.60
N LEU A 225 0.83 -11.98 9.31
CA LEU A 225 0.36 -11.62 7.96
C LEU A 225 1.46 -11.79 6.91
N TYR A 226 2.69 -11.37 7.22
CA TYR A 226 3.84 -11.60 6.36
C TYR A 226 4.11 -13.08 6.13
N TYR A 227 4.17 -13.89 7.19
CA TYR A 227 4.38 -15.32 7.09
C TYR A 227 3.32 -16.01 6.23
N LEU A 228 2.05 -15.67 6.45
CA LEU A 228 0.90 -16.21 5.71
C LEU A 228 0.96 -15.88 4.22
N LYS A 229 1.58 -14.76 3.86
CA LYS A 229 1.81 -14.37 2.46
C LYS A 229 3.06 -14.99 1.85
N ALA A 230 4.19 -14.96 2.58
CA ALA A 230 5.51 -15.28 2.05
C ALA A 230 5.79 -16.80 2.03
N SER A 231 5.23 -17.56 2.98
CA SER A 231 5.48 -19.00 3.09
C SER A 231 4.61 -19.81 2.13
N LYS A 232 5.22 -20.71 1.35
CA LYS A 232 4.52 -21.70 0.53
C LYS A 232 3.67 -22.65 1.36
N ALA A 233 4.08 -22.95 2.59
CA ALA A 233 3.31 -23.81 3.50
C ALA A 233 1.98 -23.18 3.91
N ALA A 234 1.91 -21.84 3.92
CA ALA A 234 0.74 -21.06 4.30
C ALA A 234 -0.14 -20.62 3.12
N ASN A 235 0.20 -21.01 1.89
CA ASN A 235 -0.52 -20.57 0.70
C ASN A 235 -2.02 -20.92 0.80
N GLY A 236 -2.88 -19.90 0.71
CA GLY A 236 -4.33 -20.04 0.84
C GLY A 236 -4.85 -20.23 2.28
N LYS A 237 -4.02 -20.00 3.31
CA LYS A 237 -4.41 -20.10 4.72
C LYS A 237 -4.48 -18.76 5.44
N MET A 238 -4.71 -17.66 4.71
CA MET A 238 -4.78 -16.32 5.30
C MET A 238 -5.88 -16.19 6.36
N MET A 239 -6.95 -17.01 6.25
CA MET A 239 -8.03 -17.09 7.25
C MET A 239 -7.56 -17.46 8.66
N LEU A 240 -6.38 -18.06 8.83
CA LEU A 240 -5.79 -18.29 10.15
C LEU A 240 -5.63 -16.97 10.94
N TYR A 241 -5.39 -15.85 10.24
CA TYR A 241 -5.29 -14.55 10.87
C TYR A 241 -6.63 -14.11 11.51
N GLU A 242 -7.78 -14.53 10.96
CA GLU A 242 -9.08 -14.28 11.59
C GLU A 242 -9.22 -15.03 12.92
N SER A 243 -8.84 -16.31 12.96
CA SER A 243 -8.81 -17.09 14.19
C SER A 243 -7.89 -16.48 15.23
N PHE A 244 -6.70 -16.02 14.79
CA PHE A 244 -5.76 -15.29 15.65
C PHE A 244 -6.39 -14.01 16.20
N ALA A 245 -6.97 -13.16 15.35
CA ALA A 245 -7.59 -11.91 15.78
C ALA A 245 -8.71 -12.14 16.80
N GLN A 246 -9.52 -13.20 16.62
CA GLN A 246 -10.56 -13.60 17.56
C GLN A 246 -10.01 -14.11 18.90
N ALA A 247 -8.85 -14.77 18.91
CA ALA A 247 -8.17 -15.23 20.13
C ALA A 247 -7.49 -14.09 20.91
N THR A 248 -7.14 -12.98 20.26
CA THR A 248 -6.61 -11.79 20.95
C THR A 248 -7.64 -11.16 21.89
N ALA A 249 -7.16 -10.35 22.83
CA ALA A 249 -8.02 -9.56 23.72
C ALA A 249 -8.93 -8.54 22.98
N LEU A 250 -8.66 -8.26 21.70
CA LEU A 250 -9.50 -7.39 20.87
C LEU A 250 -10.80 -8.11 20.46
N GLY A 251 -10.73 -9.41 20.18
CA GLY A 251 -11.86 -10.25 19.78
C GLY A 251 -12.53 -9.85 18.46
N ASP A 252 -11.87 -9.01 17.65
CA ASP A 252 -12.42 -8.44 16.40
C ASP A 252 -11.34 -8.35 15.32
N LEU A 253 -11.65 -8.90 14.14
CA LEU A 253 -10.76 -8.93 12.98
C LEU A 253 -10.45 -7.52 12.49
N HIS A 254 -11.45 -6.64 12.38
CA HIS A 254 -11.28 -5.31 11.81
C HIS A 254 -10.25 -4.50 12.59
N THR A 255 -10.46 -4.41 13.91
CA THR A 255 -9.62 -3.63 14.82
C THR A 255 -8.20 -4.18 14.85
N CYS A 256 -8.06 -5.51 14.96
CA CYS A 256 -6.75 -6.17 14.96
C CYS A 256 -5.99 -5.91 13.66
N LEU A 257 -6.65 -6.06 12.50
CA LEU A 257 -6.06 -5.81 11.20
C LEU A 257 -5.63 -4.35 11.03
N MET A 258 -6.46 -3.37 11.43
CA MET A 258 -6.10 -1.96 11.32
C MET A 258 -4.92 -1.61 12.24
N MET A 259 -4.87 -2.14 13.47
CA MET A 259 -3.75 -1.93 14.39
C MET A 259 -2.44 -2.53 13.86
N ASP A 260 -2.50 -3.74 13.32
CA ASP A 260 -1.31 -4.43 12.81
C ASP A 260 -0.79 -3.79 11.53
N MET A 261 -1.68 -3.40 10.62
CA MET A 261 -1.30 -2.66 9.42
C MET A 261 -0.74 -1.28 9.77
N LYS A 262 -1.25 -0.64 10.84
CA LYS A 262 -0.72 0.63 11.35
C LYS A 262 0.68 0.48 11.92
N ALA A 263 0.93 -0.57 12.71
CA ALA A 263 2.26 -0.88 13.21
C ALA A 263 3.23 -1.20 12.06
N CYS A 264 2.79 -1.97 11.06
CA CYS A 264 3.57 -2.25 9.86
C CYS A 264 3.91 -0.97 9.07
N GLN A 265 2.94 -0.06 8.93
CA GLN A 265 3.16 1.25 8.28
C GLN A 265 4.22 2.10 8.98
N GLU A 266 4.25 2.08 10.33
CA GLU A 266 5.22 2.84 11.12
C GLU A 266 6.62 2.22 11.09
N ASP A 267 6.71 0.90 10.97
CA ASP A 267 7.96 0.15 11.00
C ASP A 267 8.60 -0.02 9.61
N ASP A 268 7.83 -0.49 8.61
CA ASP A 268 8.33 -0.85 7.29
C ASP A 268 7.26 -0.63 6.19
N VAL A 269 7.36 0.53 5.52
CA VAL A 269 6.48 0.91 4.41
C VAL A 269 6.61 -0.04 3.21
N ARG A 270 7.80 -0.65 3.00
CA ARG A 270 8.03 -1.57 1.89
C ARG A 270 7.28 -2.88 2.12
N LEU A 271 7.31 -3.38 3.35
CA LEU A 271 6.50 -4.53 3.77
C LEU A 271 5.00 -4.22 3.68
N LEU A 272 4.57 -3.01 4.09
CA LEU A 272 3.17 -2.58 3.94
C LEU A 272 2.70 -2.66 2.48
N CYS A 273 3.47 -2.11 1.55
CA CYS A 273 3.16 -2.18 0.11
C CYS A 273 3.16 -3.62 -0.39
N TYR A 274 4.11 -4.44 0.05
CA TYR A 274 4.14 -5.86 -0.29
C TYR A 274 2.88 -6.58 0.21
N LEU A 275 2.42 -6.34 1.43
CA LEU A 275 1.25 -7.02 2.01
C LEU A 275 -0.08 -6.56 1.40
N THR A 276 -0.19 -5.27 1.09
CA THR A 276 -1.43 -4.59 0.65
C THR A 276 -2.28 -5.41 -0.32
N PRO A 277 -1.77 -5.95 -1.45
CA PRO A 277 -2.57 -6.77 -2.37
C PRO A 277 -3.29 -7.94 -1.70
N SER A 278 -2.58 -8.70 -0.87
CA SER A 278 -3.14 -9.89 -0.22
C SER A 278 -4.18 -9.52 0.84
N ILE A 279 -3.95 -8.43 1.59
CA ILE A 279 -4.88 -7.95 2.62
C ILE A 279 -6.21 -7.51 2.00
N TYR A 280 -6.17 -6.74 0.90
CA TYR A 280 -7.39 -6.35 0.18
C TYR A 280 -8.13 -7.53 -0.47
N SER A 281 -7.39 -8.55 -0.92
CA SER A 281 -7.99 -9.74 -1.54
C SER A 281 -8.63 -10.69 -0.54
N GLU A 282 -7.99 -10.94 0.60
CA GLU A 282 -8.42 -11.91 1.59
C GLU A 282 -9.44 -11.32 2.58
N PHE A 283 -9.35 -10.01 2.89
CA PHE A 283 -10.25 -9.31 3.80
C PHE A 283 -11.01 -8.13 3.13
N PRO A 284 -11.74 -8.36 2.02
CA PRO A 284 -12.40 -7.29 1.28
C PRO A 284 -13.50 -6.59 2.08
N ASP A 285 -14.18 -7.33 2.97
CA ASP A 285 -15.23 -6.76 3.82
C ASP A 285 -14.69 -5.81 4.87
N GLU A 286 -13.47 -6.01 5.34
CA GLU A 286 -12.85 -5.12 6.32
C GLU A 286 -12.13 -3.94 5.67
N THR A 287 -11.60 -4.12 4.47
CA THR A 287 -10.73 -3.14 3.80
C THR A 287 -11.45 -2.22 2.82
N LEU A 288 -12.57 -2.65 2.22
CA LEU A 288 -13.26 -1.90 1.15
C LEU A 288 -14.46 -1.08 1.65
N ARG A 289 -14.83 -1.21 2.93
CA ARG A 289 -15.96 -0.49 3.54
C ARG A 289 -15.61 0.93 3.96
N SER A 290 -14.36 1.17 4.38
CA SER A 290 -13.87 2.47 4.83
C SER A 290 -12.62 2.90 4.06
N GLY A 291 -12.32 4.20 4.06
CA GLY A 291 -11.08 4.73 3.51
C GLY A 291 -9.88 4.64 4.46
N GLU A 292 -9.99 3.95 5.60
CA GLU A 292 -8.99 3.96 6.67
C GLU A 292 -7.66 3.32 6.25
N LEU A 293 -7.70 2.07 5.79
CA LEU A 293 -6.50 1.40 5.29
C LEU A 293 -5.92 2.12 4.06
N LEU A 294 -6.78 2.64 3.18
CA LEU A 294 -6.34 3.42 2.03
C LEU A 294 -5.59 4.68 2.47
N ASN A 295 -6.12 5.44 3.43
CA ASN A 295 -5.46 6.64 3.97
C ASN A 295 -4.12 6.29 4.60
N MET A 296 -4.07 5.22 5.40
CA MET A 296 -2.84 4.73 6.02
C MET A 296 -1.75 4.44 4.98
N ILE A 297 -2.12 3.83 3.85
CA ILE A 297 -1.19 3.56 2.75
C ILE A 297 -0.77 4.89 2.07
N VAL A 298 -1.72 5.69 1.59
CA VAL A 298 -1.39 6.89 0.79
C VAL A 298 -0.64 7.97 1.58
N ALA A 299 -0.72 7.93 2.92
CA ALA A 299 0.00 8.83 3.83
C ALA A 299 1.51 8.58 3.91
N VAL A 300 2.01 7.40 3.52
CA VAL A 300 3.44 7.05 3.62
C VAL A 300 4.11 6.58 2.34
N ILE A 301 3.33 6.20 1.32
CA ILE A 301 3.94 5.73 0.07
C ILE A 301 4.66 6.85 -0.68
N ASP A 302 5.69 6.47 -1.43
CA ASP A 302 6.32 7.33 -2.42
C ASP A 302 5.74 7.12 -3.84
N SER A 303 6.28 7.84 -4.82
CA SER A 303 5.84 7.72 -6.22
C SER A 303 6.13 6.37 -6.87
N THR A 304 7.20 5.69 -6.44
CA THR A 304 7.59 4.38 -6.98
C THR A 304 6.64 3.31 -6.47
N GLN A 305 6.37 3.31 -5.17
CA GLN A 305 5.40 2.44 -4.50
C GLN A 305 3.98 2.68 -5.03
N LEU A 306 3.59 3.94 -5.24
CA LEU A 306 2.31 4.26 -5.90
C LEU A 306 2.22 3.62 -7.29
N GLN A 307 3.27 3.74 -8.10
CA GLN A 307 3.32 3.14 -9.44
C GLN A 307 3.21 1.60 -9.38
N GLU A 308 3.87 0.96 -8.41
CA GLU A 308 3.78 -0.48 -8.20
C GLU A 308 2.36 -0.91 -7.81
N LEU A 309 1.72 -0.21 -6.87
CA LEU A 309 0.33 -0.47 -6.48
C LEU A 309 -0.63 -0.27 -7.67
N MET A 310 -0.44 0.77 -8.48
CA MET A 310 -1.20 0.95 -9.73
C MET A 310 -1.01 -0.22 -10.69
N CYS A 311 0.21 -0.74 -10.84
CA CYS A 311 0.46 -1.94 -11.64
C CYS A 311 -0.27 -3.16 -11.08
N HIS A 312 -0.28 -3.36 -9.75
CA HIS A 312 -1.05 -4.43 -9.12
C HIS A 312 -2.55 -4.32 -9.41
N VAL A 313 -3.11 -3.10 -9.37
CA VAL A 313 -4.50 -2.85 -9.74
C VAL A 313 -4.76 -3.20 -11.20
N MET A 314 -3.92 -2.71 -12.11
CA MET A 314 -4.09 -2.93 -13.55
C MET A 314 -3.91 -4.40 -13.97
N MET A 315 -3.09 -5.17 -13.24
CA MET A 315 -2.94 -6.61 -13.43
C MET A 315 -4.09 -7.43 -12.83
N GLY A 316 -4.97 -6.79 -12.04
CA GLY A 316 -6.07 -7.46 -11.34
C GLY A 316 -5.68 -8.14 -10.03
N ASN A 317 -4.48 -7.84 -9.51
CA ASN A 317 -3.95 -8.40 -8.26
C ASN A 317 -4.35 -7.57 -7.02
N LEU A 318 -4.90 -6.37 -7.22
CA LEU A 318 -5.33 -5.47 -6.15
C LEU A 318 -6.62 -4.77 -6.56
N VAL A 319 -7.59 -4.77 -5.66
CA VAL A 319 -8.83 -3.99 -5.78
C VAL A 319 -8.98 -3.20 -4.49
N MET A 320 -8.94 -1.87 -4.56
CA MET A 320 -9.05 -0.95 -3.41
C MET A 320 -10.38 -0.20 -3.37
N PHE A 321 -11.16 -0.26 -4.44
CA PHE A 321 -12.45 0.43 -4.54
C PHE A 321 -13.55 -0.51 -5.03
N ARG A 322 -14.73 -0.44 -4.39
CA ARG A 322 -15.96 -1.06 -4.88
C ARG A 322 -16.99 0.00 -5.27
N LYS A 323 -17.91 -0.35 -6.15
CA LYS A 323 -18.92 0.58 -6.70
C LYS A 323 -19.84 1.17 -5.62
N ASP A 324 -20.07 0.44 -4.53
CA ASP A 324 -20.91 0.84 -3.40
C ASP A 324 -20.23 1.83 -2.44
N SER A 325 -18.91 1.73 -2.26
CA SER A 325 -18.17 2.54 -1.28
C SER A 325 -17.32 3.66 -1.89
N VAL A 326 -16.94 3.54 -3.17
CA VAL A 326 -15.95 4.43 -3.82
C VAL A 326 -16.29 5.92 -3.73
N LEU A 327 -17.57 6.30 -3.91
CA LEU A 327 -17.96 7.70 -3.81
C LEU A 327 -17.76 8.24 -2.38
N ASN A 328 -18.12 7.45 -1.36
CA ASN A 328 -17.96 7.85 0.03
C ASN A 328 -16.48 7.97 0.41
N ILE A 329 -15.65 7.03 -0.04
CA ILE A 329 -14.20 7.05 0.20
C ILE A 329 -13.57 8.29 -0.46
N LEU A 330 -13.94 8.61 -1.71
CA LEU A 330 -13.44 9.81 -2.38
C LEU A 330 -13.93 11.11 -1.77
N ILE A 331 -15.11 11.12 -1.12
CA ILE A 331 -15.58 12.27 -0.35
C ILE A 331 -14.75 12.42 0.93
N GLN A 332 -14.48 11.31 1.64
CA GLN A 332 -13.61 11.32 2.83
C GLN A 332 -12.19 11.79 2.49
N SER A 333 -11.67 11.42 1.31
CA SER A 333 -10.32 11.82 0.91
C SER A 333 -10.16 13.31 0.59
N LEU A 334 -11.24 14.09 0.50
CA LEU A 334 -11.15 15.54 0.27
C LEU A 334 -10.49 16.28 1.44
N ASP A 335 -10.49 15.68 2.64
CA ASP A 335 -9.86 16.23 3.84
C ASP A 335 -8.40 15.77 4.02
N TRP A 336 -7.88 14.93 3.11
CA TRP A 336 -6.52 14.38 3.15
C TRP A 336 -5.48 15.33 2.56
N GLU A 337 -4.19 15.06 2.81
CA GLU A 337 -3.11 15.91 2.30
C GLU A 337 -3.01 15.88 0.76
N THR A 338 -2.38 16.89 0.17
CA THR A 338 -2.29 17.05 -1.30
C THR A 338 -1.77 15.79 -2.00
N PHE A 339 -0.68 15.19 -1.51
CA PHE A 339 -0.13 13.98 -2.12
C PHE A 339 -1.04 12.76 -1.92
N GLU A 340 -1.63 12.62 -0.73
CA GLU A 340 -2.59 11.56 -0.40
C GLU A 340 -3.80 11.60 -1.36
N GLN A 341 -4.33 12.79 -1.64
CA GLN A 341 -5.39 12.99 -2.63
C GLN A 341 -4.95 12.58 -4.03
N TYR A 342 -3.78 13.03 -4.49
CA TYR A 342 -3.27 12.64 -5.81
C TYR A 342 -3.10 11.13 -5.94
N SER A 343 -2.48 10.49 -4.94
CA SER A 343 -2.29 9.03 -4.88
C SER A 343 -3.62 8.29 -4.90
N THR A 344 -4.59 8.74 -4.10
CA THR A 344 -5.95 8.18 -4.07
C THR A 344 -6.62 8.25 -5.43
N TRP A 345 -6.55 9.42 -6.09
CA TRP A 345 -7.09 9.58 -7.44
C TRP A 345 -6.37 8.73 -8.48
N GLN A 346 -5.04 8.62 -8.43
CA GLN A 346 -4.30 7.76 -9.36
C GLN A 346 -4.67 6.28 -9.18
N LEU A 347 -4.77 5.81 -7.93
CA LEU A 347 -5.24 4.46 -7.63
C LEU A 347 -6.68 4.24 -8.12
N PHE A 348 -7.59 5.19 -7.89
CA PHE A 348 -8.96 5.12 -8.41
C PHE A 348 -8.97 4.98 -9.94
N LEU A 349 -8.17 5.77 -10.65
CA LEU A 349 -8.10 5.76 -12.11
C LEU A 349 -7.44 4.50 -12.69
N ALA A 350 -6.60 3.81 -11.91
CA ALA A 350 -6.11 2.50 -12.28
C ALA A 350 -7.23 1.44 -12.29
N HIS A 351 -8.31 1.66 -11.54
CA HIS A 351 -9.48 0.79 -11.56
C HIS A 351 -10.39 1.09 -12.75
N SER A 352 -11.09 0.07 -13.24
CA SER A 352 -12.09 0.20 -14.31
C SER A 352 -13.47 0.62 -13.77
N VAL A 353 -13.53 1.67 -12.96
CA VAL A 353 -14.79 2.22 -12.41
C VAL A 353 -15.28 3.37 -13.32
N PRO A 354 -16.52 3.31 -13.85
CA PRO A 354 -17.05 4.39 -14.67
C PRO A 354 -17.10 5.72 -13.92
N LEU A 355 -16.70 6.81 -14.56
CA LEU A 355 -16.70 8.14 -13.95
C LEU A 355 -18.08 8.59 -13.48
N GLU A 356 -19.14 8.13 -14.16
CA GLU A 356 -20.54 8.40 -13.78
C GLU A 356 -20.90 7.87 -12.39
N THR A 357 -20.21 6.85 -11.88
CA THR A 357 -20.42 6.34 -10.50
C THR A 357 -19.99 7.36 -9.45
N ILE A 358 -18.96 8.16 -9.73
CA ILE A 358 -18.40 9.12 -8.76
C ILE A 358 -18.73 10.57 -9.08
N ILE A 359 -19.42 10.85 -10.20
CA ILE A 359 -19.78 12.21 -10.60
C ILE A 359 -20.55 13.01 -9.53
N PRO A 360 -21.36 12.41 -8.63
CA PRO A 360 -22.00 13.14 -7.54
C PRO A 360 -21.02 13.90 -6.64
N ILE A 361 -19.75 13.50 -6.59
CA ILE A 361 -18.71 14.20 -5.81
C ILE A 361 -18.58 15.69 -6.15
N LEU A 362 -18.95 16.10 -7.38
CA LEU A 362 -18.91 17.51 -7.81
C LEU A 362 -19.72 18.45 -6.89
N GLN A 363 -20.73 17.95 -6.18
CA GLN A 363 -21.51 18.69 -5.18
C GLN A 363 -20.71 19.02 -3.91
N HIS A 364 -19.70 18.21 -3.59
CA HIS A 364 -18.84 18.38 -2.41
C HIS A 364 -17.59 19.21 -2.72
N LEU A 365 -17.26 19.40 -4.01
CA LEU A 365 -16.05 20.10 -4.41
C LEU A 365 -16.18 21.62 -4.34
N LYS A 366 -15.37 22.24 -3.48
CA LYS A 366 -15.25 23.69 -3.38
C LYS A 366 -13.99 24.17 -4.09
N TYR A 367 -14.12 25.25 -4.86
CA TYR A 367 -13.06 25.81 -5.70
C TYR A 367 -11.72 26.02 -4.98
N LYS A 368 -11.72 26.63 -3.80
CA LYS A 368 -10.48 26.94 -3.06
C LYS A 368 -9.98 25.82 -2.16
N GLU A 369 -10.84 24.88 -1.78
CA GLU A 369 -10.50 23.85 -0.79
C GLU A 369 -10.04 22.55 -1.45
N HIS A 370 -10.52 22.22 -2.66
CA HIS A 370 -10.27 20.91 -3.28
C HIS A 370 -9.61 21.01 -4.69
N PRO A 371 -8.46 21.69 -4.84
CA PRO A 371 -7.80 21.84 -6.14
C PRO A 371 -7.34 20.52 -6.77
N GLU A 372 -6.93 19.54 -5.96
CA GLU A 372 -6.42 18.22 -6.39
C GLU A 372 -7.53 17.43 -7.09
N ALA A 373 -8.66 17.24 -6.39
CA ALA A 373 -9.83 16.53 -6.92
C ALA A 373 -10.45 17.25 -8.13
N LEU A 374 -10.56 18.58 -8.11
CA LEU A 374 -11.04 19.37 -9.24
C LEU A 374 -10.14 19.21 -10.47
N SER A 375 -8.83 19.26 -10.29
CA SER A 375 -7.87 19.10 -11.38
C SER A 375 -7.97 17.70 -12.00
N CYS A 376 -8.01 16.67 -11.15
CA CYS A 376 -8.16 15.28 -11.60
C CYS A 376 -9.46 15.09 -12.40
N LEU A 377 -10.60 15.49 -11.85
CA LEU A 377 -11.90 15.34 -12.50
C LEU A 377 -11.99 16.11 -13.81
N LEU A 378 -11.42 17.30 -13.90
CA LEU A 378 -11.38 18.06 -15.16
C LEU A 378 -10.62 17.31 -16.27
N LEU A 379 -9.52 16.65 -15.90
CA LEU A 379 -8.71 15.84 -16.82
C LEU A 379 -9.38 14.51 -17.20
N GLN A 380 -10.26 13.97 -16.35
CA GLN A 380 -11.03 12.77 -16.70
C GLN A 380 -12.29 13.11 -17.49
N LEU A 381 -13.05 14.14 -17.11
CA LEU A 381 -14.25 14.55 -17.81
C LEU A 381 -13.98 14.96 -19.26
N ARG A 382 -12.81 15.53 -19.58
CA ARG A 382 -12.44 15.84 -20.97
C ARG A 382 -12.29 14.60 -21.87
N ARG A 383 -12.11 13.41 -21.28
CA ARG A 383 -12.00 12.14 -22.00
C ARG A 383 -13.36 11.48 -22.20
N GLU A 384 -14.37 11.91 -21.45
CA GLU A 384 -15.71 11.35 -21.49
C GLU A 384 -16.62 12.08 -22.49
N LYS A 385 -17.56 11.31 -23.06
CA LYS A 385 -18.71 11.88 -23.77
C LYS A 385 -19.71 12.40 -22.71
N PRO A 386 -20.21 13.63 -22.80
CA PRO A 386 -21.09 14.19 -21.78
C PRO A 386 -22.39 13.37 -21.67
N SER A 387 -22.69 12.85 -20.49
CA SER A 387 -24.02 12.30 -20.15
C SER A 387 -24.93 13.40 -19.57
N GLU A 388 -26.24 13.17 -19.57
CA GLU A 388 -27.20 14.11 -18.98
C GLU A 388 -26.89 14.39 -17.50
N GLU A 389 -26.52 13.35 -16.73
CA GLU A 389 -26.19 13.49 -15.31
C GLU A 389 -24.87 14.23 -15.12
N MET A 390 -23.85 13.97 -15.94
CA MET A 390 -22.59 14.74 -15.89
C MET A 390 -22.83 16.23 -16.12
N VAL A 391 -23.61 16.58 -17.15
CA VAL A 391 -23.94 17.98 -17.46
C VAL A 391 -24.72 18.61 -16.31
N LYS A 392 -25.71 17.89 -15.75
CA LYS A 392 -26.48 18.35 -14.59
C LYS A 392 -25.57 18.63 -13.40
N MET A 393 -24.67 17.72 -13.06
CA MET A 393 -23.75 17.86 -11.93
C MET A 393 -22.76 19.01 -12.11
N VAL A 394 -22.22 19.19 -13.33
CA VAL A 394 -21.35 20.32 -13.69
C VAL A 394 -22.09 21.67 -13.57
N LEU A 395 -23.33 21.75 -14.05
CA LEU A 395 -24.15 22.97 -13.98
C LEU A 395 -24.69 23.27 -12.58
N SER A 396 -24.74 22.27 -11.70
CA SER A 396 -25.22 22.42 -10.32
C SER A 396 -24.17 23.04 -9.38
N ARG A 397 -22.94 23.21 -9.84
CA ARG A 397 -21.87 23.87 -9.07
C ARG A 397 -22.14 25.38 -8.94
N PRO A 398 -21.80 26.01 -7.80
CA PRO A 398 -21.91 27.46 -7.64
C PRO A 398 -21.06 28.22 -8.68
N CYS A 399 -21.63 29.28 -9.26
CA CYS A 399 -20.89 30.17 -10.14
C CYS A 399 -19.99 31.11 -9.33
N HIS A 400 -18.68 31.01 -9.50
CA HIS A 400 -17.71 31.95 -8.94
C HIS A 400 -16.81 32.50 -10.05
N HIS A 401 -16.51 33.80 -10.02
CA HIS A 401 -15.74 34.45 -11.11
C HIS A 401 -14.36 33.85 -11.34
N ASP A 402 -13.69 33.39 -10.28
CA ASP A 402 -12.39 32.70 -10.36
C ASP A 402 -12.49 31.18 -10.62
N ASP A 403 -13.68 30.56 -10.45
CA ASP A 403 -13.84 29.13 -10.71
C ASP A 403 -14.09 28.90 -12.21
N GLN A 404 -13.05 28.46 -12.89
CA GLN A 404 -13.08 28.17 -14.33
C GLN A 404 -13.41 26.71 -14.65
N PHE A 405 -13.75 25.88 -13.66
CA PHE A 405 -14.00 24.45 -13.88
C PHE A 405 -15.14 24.21 -14.87
N THR A 406 -16.31 24.77 -14.56
CA THR A 406 -17.55 24.56 -15.34
C THR A 406 -17.42 25.12 -16.76
N THR A 407 -16.88 26.33 -16.92
CA THR A 407 -16.67 26.95 -18.23
C THR A 407 -15.67 26.17 -19.09
N SER A 408 -14.59 25.67 -18.48
CA SER A 408 -13.56 24.90 -19.17
C SER A 408 -14.10 23.58 -19.72
N ILE A 409 -14.82 22.81 -18.91
CA ILE A 409 -15.34 21.51 -19.34
C ILE A 409 -16.47 21.65 -20.37
N LEU A 410 -17.39 22.61 -20.18
CA LEU A 410 -18.46 22.88 -21.14
C LEU A 410 -17.90 23.34 -22.49
N ARG A 411 -16.87 24.20 -22.49
CA ARG A 411 -16.19 24.60 -23.72
C ARG A 411 -15.55 23.40 -24.44
N HIS A 412 -14.92 22.49 -23.68
CA HIS A 412 -14.33 21.29 -24.25
C HIS A 412 -15.39 20.40 -24.91
N TRP A 413 -16.49 20.12 -24.20
CA TRP A 413 -17.58 19.31 -24.74
C TRP A 413 -18.29 20.00 -25.91
N ALA A 414 -18.51 21.31 -25.88
CA ALA A 414 -19.08 22.05 -27.00
C ALA A 414 -18.20 21.93 -28.26
N SER A 415 -16.87 21.90 -28.11
CA SER A 415 -15.96 21.78 -29.26
C SER A 415 -15.94 20.39 -29.92
N LYS A 416 -16.32 19.33 -29.20
CA LYS A 416 -16.23 17.93 -29.68
C LYS A 416 -17.58 17.22 -29.82
N HIS A 417 -18.57 17.64 -29.04
CA HIS A 417 -19.87 16.98 -28.83
C HIS A 417 -21.00 18.03 -28.75
N ASP A 418 -20.95 19.06 -29.61
CA ASP A 418 -21.90 20.20 -29.61
C ASP A 418 -23.37 19.77 -29.56
N ASP A 419 -23.80 18.94 -30.51
CA ASP A 419 -25.19 18.47 -30.61
C ASP A 419 -25.65 17.77 -29.32
N THR A 420 -24.84 16.82 -28.81
CA THR A 420 -25.15 16.06 -27.59
C THR A 420 -25.21 16.97 -26.37
N LEU A 421 -24.27 17.91 -26.24
CA LEU A 421 -24.25 18.87 -25.14
C LEU A 421 -25.48 19.79 -25.20
N GLY A 422 -25.80 20.31 -26.39
CA GLY A 422 -26.97 21.16 -26.62
C GLY A 422 -28.28 20.47 -26.26
N GLU A 423 -28.43 19.19 -26.63
CA GLU A 423 -29.58 18.36 -26.25
C GLU A 423 -29.70 18.19 -24.72
N HIS A 424 -28.61 17.86 -24.04
CA HIS A 424 -28.61 17.71 -22.59
C HIS A 424 -28.90 19.02 -21.86
N ILE A 425 -28.31 20.14 -22.27
CA ILE A 425 -28.61 21.47 -21.70
C ILE A 425 -30.08 21.84 -21.93
N LYS A 426 -30.60 21.62 -23.14
CA LYS A 426 -32.02 21.85 -23.45
C LYS A 426 -32.93 21.03 -22.53
N ALA A 427 -32.62 19.75 -22.33
CA ALA A 427 -33.37 18.89 -21.42
C ALA A 427 -33.39 19.42 -19.97
N GLN A 428 -32.23 19.88 -19.47
CA GLN A 428 -32.12 20.48 -18.13
C GLN A 428 -32.94 21.76 -17.99
N LEU A 429 -32.92 22.65 -19.00
CA LEU A 429 -33.70 23.89 -19.00
C LEU A 429 -35.21 23.63 -19.00
N ILE A 430 -35.69 22.67 -19.79
CA ILE A 430 -37.12 22.32 -19.86
C ILE A 430 -37.59 21.71 -18.53
N LYS A 431 -36.81 20.79 -17.94
CA LYS A 431 -37.16 20.15 -16.65
C LYS A 431 -37.25 21.17 -15.51
N ASN A 432 -36.34 22.14 -15.45
CA ASN A 432 -36.36 23.19 -14.43
C ASN A 432 -37.50 24.20 -14.60
N ASN A 433 -37.99 24.42 -15.82
CA ASN A 433 -39.09 25.36 -16.07
C ASN A 433 -40.47 24.80 -15.69
N ASN A 434 -40.60 23.47 -15.60
CA ASN A 434 -41.86 22.78 -15.29
C ASN A 434 -42.05 22.48 -13.78
N GLN A 435 -41.07 22.76 -12.92
CA GLN A 435 -41.26 22.66 -11.47
C GLN A 435 -42.02 23.89 -10.94
N PRO A 436 -43.11 23.74 -10.16
CA PRO A 436 -43.83 24.87 -9.62
C PRO A 436 -42.92 25.64 -8.67
N ARG A 437 -42.52 26.86 -9.07
CA ARG A 437 -41.78 27.80 -8.22
C ARG A 437 -42.57 28.03 -6.94
N LYS A 438 -42.19 27.38 -5.82
CA LYS A 438 -42.60 27.81 -4.48
C LYS A 438 -41.99 29.20 -4.27
N ARG A 439 -42.76 30.25 -4.58
CA ARG A 439 -42.50 31.61 -4.12
C ARG A 439 -42.49 31.59 -2.60
N GLN A 440 -41.32 31.62 -1.98
CA GLN A 440 -41.20 32.06 -0.59
C GLN A 440 -41.62 33.53 -0.55
N ARG A 441 -42.57 33.83 0.33
CA ARG A 441 -43.08 35.16 0.65
C ARG A 441 -42.34 35.69 1.86
#